data_AF-C6PP74-F1
#
_entry.id   AF-C6PP74-F1
#
_cell.length_a   1.000
_cell.length_b   1.000
_cell.length_c   1.000
_cell.angle_alpha   90.00
_cell.angle_beta   90.00
_cell.angle_gamma   90.00
#
_symmetry.space_group_name_H-M   'P 1'
#
loop_
_entity.id
_entity.type
_entity.pdbx_description
1 polymer ?
#
loop_
_entity_poly.entity_id
_entity_poly.type
_entity_poly.pdbx_seq_one_letter_code
_entity_poly.pdbx_strand_id
1 'polypeptide(L)'
;MIKDGVYEQVIYEDLKNKIKELDLDKYVLEKETIDVEEAKTILTSYISSVVKKCLRFIRESNKKNDKEALISQIKACNELIKSLSKLAHEKNITGLKIDEEGEMLTALYSKINSIKAVKENKAVRPVTPLSQSSLFTGSKQEPDMMSENKKRNIVL
;
A
#
# COMPACT_ATOMS: atom_id res chain seq x y z
N MET A 1 -1.52 -14.74 22.79
CA MET A 1 -2.45 -15.77 22.30
C MET A 1 -2.83 -15.44 20.87
N ILE A 2 -2.80 -16.44 19.98
CA ILE A 2 -3.33 -16.31 18.61
C ILE A 2 -4.85 -16.22 18.74
N LYS A 3 -5.48 -15.29 18.00
CA LYS A 3 -6.95 -15.22 17.92
C LYS A 3 -7.44 -16.29 16.95
N ASP A 4 -8.59 -16.86 17.24
CA ASP A 4 -9.33 -17.73 16.32
C ASP A 4 -9.80 -16.96 15.08
N GLY A 5 -10.12 -17.69 14.00
CA GLY A 5 -10.58 -17.12 12.73
C GLY A 5 -9.48 -16.50 11.87
N VAL A 6 -8.22 -16.93 12.01
CA VAL A 6 -7.13 -16.54 11.11
C VAL A 6 -7.14 -17.45 9.88
N TYR A 7 -7.41 -16.87 8.71
CA TYR A 7 -7.42 -17.56 7.42
C TYR A 7 -6.37 -16.96 6.47
N GLU A 8 -5.84 -17.79 5.57
CA GLU A 8 -4.95 -17.39 4.45
C GLU A 8 -3.75 -16.51 4.86
N GLN A 9 -3.13 -16.82 6.00
CA GLN A 9 -1.99 -16.05 6.51
C GLN A 9 -0.66 -16.77 6.28
N VAL A 10 0.31 -16.05 5.71
CA VAL A 10 1.70 -16.52 5.62
C VAL A 10 2.23 -16.84 7.02
N ILE A 11 2.76 -18.05 7.19
CA ILE A 11 3.37 -18.48 8.46
C ILE A 11 4.77 -17.88 8.59
N TYR A 12 4.87 -16.78 9.35
CA TYR A 12 6.13 -16.15 9.74
C TYR A 12 6.70 -16.76 11.03
N GLU A 13 7.97 -16.46 11.35
CA GLU A 13 8.71 -17.15 12.43
C GLU A 13 8.03 -17.09 13.80
N ASP A 14 7.63 -15.89 14.25
CA ASP A 14 6.92 -15.74 15.52
C ASP A 14 5.57 -16.48 15.54
N LEU A 15 4.86 -16.52 14.41
CA LEU A 15 3.61 -17.27 14.30
C LEU A 15 3.88 -18.78 14.41
N LYS A 16 4.91 -19.26 13.72
CA LYS A 16 5.34 -20.65 13.78
C LYS A 16 5.66 -21.09 15.21
N ASN A 17 6.32 -20.23 15.98
CA ASN A 17 6.63 -20.52 17.39
C ASN A 17 5.36 -20.56 18.25
N LYS A 18 4.45 -19.59 18.07
CA LYS A 18 3.15 -19.59 18.78
C LYS A 18 2.27 -20.78 18.43
N ILE A 19 2.31 -21.27 17.18
CA ILE A 19 1.59 -22.47 16.76
C ILE A 19 2.16 -23.73 17.44
N LYS A 20 3.46 -23.79 17.73
CA LYS A 20 4.05 -24.92 18.48
C LYS A 20 3.61 -24.97 19.93
N GLU A 21 3.30 -23.81 20.51
CA GLU A 21 2.82 -23.66 21.88
C GLU A 21 1.30 -23.86 22.00
N LEU A 22 0.60 -24.11 20.89
CA LEU A 22 -0.85 -24.28 20.88
C LEU A 22 -1.26 -25.64 21.44
N ASP A 23 -2.34 -25.63 22.20
CA ASP A 23 -3.04 -26.83 22.65
C ASP A 23 -3.91 -27.39 21.52
N LEU A 24 -3.42 -28.42 20.83
CA LEU A 24 -4.09 -29.01 19.66
C LEU A 24 -5.42 -29.70 20.00
N ASP A 25 -5.73 -29.92 21.28
CA ASP A 25 -7.04 -30.44 21.70
C ASP A 25 -8.13 -29.37 21.61
N LYS A 26 -7.76 -28.08 21.56
CA LYS A 26 -8.69 -26.94 21.49
C LYS A 26 -8.78 -26.29 20.11
N TYR A 27 -7.84 -26.60 19.22
CA TYR A 27 -7.68 -25.90 17.95
C TYR A 27 -7.40 -26.87 16.81
N VAL A 28 -8.11 -26.70 15.70
CA VAL A 28 -7.80 -27.38 14.45
C VAL A 28 -6.78 -26.53 13.68
N LEU A 29 -5.66 -27.14 13.30
CA LEU A 29 -4.61 -26.50 12.51
C LEU A 29 -4.56 -27.10 11.11
N GLU A 30 -4.95 -26.31 10.12
CA GLU A 30 -4.78 -26.63 8.71
C GLU A 30 -3.67 -25.75 8.12
N LYS A 31 -2.80 -26.36 7.31
CA LYS A 31 -1.70 -25.65 6.65
C LYS A 31 -1.47 -26.24 5.27
N GLU A 32 -1.17 -25.36 4.33
CA GLU A 32 -0.82 -25.72 2.96
C GLU A 32 0.47 -25.01 2.56
N THR A 33 1.16 -25.55 1.56
CA THR A 33 2.30 -24.85 0.96
C THR A 33 1.80 -23.72 0.07
N ILE A 34 2.57 -22.63 -0.02
CA ILE A 34 2.24 -21.53 -0.94
C ILE A 34 2.21 -22.07 -2.38
N ASP A 35 1.09 -21.86 -3.07
CA ASP A 35 0.96 -22.17 -4.49
C ASP A 35 1.96 -21.33 -5.30
N VAL A 36 2.70 -21.98 -6.21
CA VAL A 36 3.71 -21.34 -7.06
C VAL A 36 3.07 -20.30 -8.00
N GLU A 37 1.85 -20.55 -8.48
CA GLU A 37 1.14 -19.62 -9.37
C GLU A 37 0.69 -18.34 -8.64
N GLU A 38 0.33 -18.47 -7.37
CA GLU A 38 -0.13 -17.35 -6.53
C GLU A 38 0.99 -16.71 -5.68
N ALA A 39 2.16 -17.35 -5.61
CA ALA A 39 3.25 -16.98 -4.71
C ALA A 39 3.64 -15.50 -4.82
N LYS A 40 3.71 -14.97 -6.05
CA LYS A 40 4.02 -13.55 -6.28
C LYS A 40 3.02 -12.64 -5.57
N THR A 41 1.73 -12.94 -5.67
CA THR A 41 0.65 -12.14 -5.07
C THR A 41 0.66 -12.26 -3.56
N ILE A 42 0.74 -13.49 -3.04
CA ILE A 42 0.75 -13.78 -1.60
C ILE A 42 1.94 -13.10 -0.92
N LEU A 43 3.15 -13.27 -1.46
CA LEU A 43 4.37 -12.69 -0.90
C LEU A 43 4.35 -11.16 -0.99
N THR A 44 3.83 -10.58 -2.08
CA THR A 44 3.69 -9.12 -2.22
C THR A 44 2.72 -8.55 -1.18
N SER A 45 1.60 -9.23 -0.92
CA SER A 45 0.63 -8.82 0.11
C SER A 45 1.25 -8.87 1.52
N TYR A 46 1.94 -9.97 1.83
CA TYR A 46 2.64 -10.13 3.11
C TYR A 46 3.70 -9.06 3.33
N ILE A 47 4.62 -8.86 2.38
CA ILE A 47 5.69 -7.88 2.52
C ILE A 47 5.15 -6.45 2.57
N SER A 48 4.07 -6.14 1.85
CA SER A 48 3.40 -4.83 1.93
C SER A 48 2.91 -4.54 3.36
N SER A 49 2.34 -5.55 4.03
CA SER A 49 1.90 -5.44 5.42
C SER A 49 3.07 -5.23 6.38
N VAL A 50 4.19 -5.91 6.15
CA VAL A 50 5.42 -5.73 6.93
C VAL A 50 5.98 -4.32 6.74
N VAL A 51 6.13 -3.87 5.49
CA VAL A 51 6.63 -2.53 5.15
C VAL A 51 5.75 -1.45 5.78
N LYS A 52 4.42 -1.58 5.69
CA LYS A 52 3.47 -0.64 6.33
C LYS A 52 3.69 -0.55 7.84
N LYS A 53 3.91 -1.68 8.51
CA LYS A 53 4.21 -1.73 9.95
C LYS A 53 5.54 -1.05 10.27
N CYS A 54 6.58 -1.31 9.50
CA CYS A 54 7.90 -0.68 9.66
C CYS A 54 7.85 0.83 9.43
N LEU A 55 7.18 1.29 8.37
CA LEU A 55 7.03 2.72 8.08
C LEU A 55 6.30 3.46 9.19
N ARG A 56 5.32 2.82 9.86
CA ARG A 56 4.68 3.40 11.04
C ARG A 56 5.67 3.62 12.18
N PHE A 57 6.48 2.61 12.51
CA PHE A 57 7.51 2.74 13.55
C PHE A 57 8.57 3.79 13.21
N ILE A 58 9.01 3.85 11.95
CA ILE A 58 9.96 4.87 11.49
C ILE A 58 9.40 6.28 11.69
N ARG A 59 8.11 6.49 11.38
CA ARG A 59 7.43 7.76 11.64
C ARG A 59 7.37 8.07 13.13
N GLU A 60 6.95 7.12 13.96
CA GLU A 60 6.81 7.28 15.42
C GLU A 60 8.16 7.55 16.11
N SER A 61 9.26 7.03 15.57
CA SER A 61 10.61 7.28 16.09
C SER A 61 11.13 8.70 15.82
N ASN A 62 10.62 9.38 14.79
CA ASN A 62 11.03 10.72 14.40
C ASN A 62 10.12 11.79 15.02
N LYS A 63 10.45 12.21 16.25
CA LYS A 63 9.63 13.14 17.06
C LYS A 63 9.81 14.64 16.74
N LYS A 64 10.60 14.99 15.72
CA LYS A 64 11.00 16.38 15.46
C LYS A 64 9.94 17.17 14.71
N ASN A 65 9.55 16.73 13.51
CA ASN A 65 8.47 17.30 12.70
C ASN A 65 7.99 16.29 11.63
N ASP A 66 6.78 16.50 11.10
CA ASP A 66 6.16 15.59 10.12
C ASP A 66 6.97 15.48 8.81
N LYS A 67 7.68 16.54 8.41
CA LYS A 67 8.47 16.57 7.17
C LYS A 67 9.71 15.67 7.27
N GLU A 68 10.44 15.74 8.38
CA GLU A 68 11.59 14.86 8.65
C GLU A 68 11.17 13.40 8.82
N ALA A 69 10.00 13.16 9.41
CA ALA A 69 9.43 11.82 9.50
C ALA A 69 9.13 11.24 8.11
N LEU A 70 8.55 12.05 7.20
CA LEU A 70 8.32 11.66 5.81
C LEU A 70 9.64 11.38 5.07
N ILE A 71 10.63 12.25 5.18
CA ILE A 71 11.96 12.05 4.56
C ILE A 71 12.59 10.74 5.05
N SER A 72 12.47 10.44 6.34
CA SER A 72 12.98 9.19 6.92
C SER A 72 12.27 7.95 6.36
N GLN A 73 10.96 8.04 6.13
CA GLN A 73 10.19 6.99 5.47
C GLN A 73 10.62 6.80 4.00
N ILE A 74 10.80 7.89 3.25
CA ILE A 74 11.27 7.87 1.85
C ILE A 74 12.65 7.20 1.77
N LYS A 75 13.58 7.58 2.66
CA LYS A 75 14.92 6.96 2.73
C LYS A 75 14.85 5.46 2.98
N ALA A 76 13.99 5.00 3.89
CA ALA A 76 13.80 3.58 4.15
C ALA A 76 13.24 2.84 2.92
N CYS A 77 12.25 3.41 2.23
CA CYS A 77 11.74 2.84 0.97
C CYS A 77 12.84 2.76 -0.11
N ASN A 78 13.68 3.79 -0.24
CA ASN A 78 14.75 3.81 -1.23
C ASN A 78 15.85 2.77 -0.95
N GLU A 79 16.14 2.45 0.31
CA GLU A 79 17.04 1.34 0.64
C GLU A 79 16.42 -0.03 0.35
N LEU A 80 15.09 -0.19 0.50
CA LEU A 80 14.38 -1.39 0.04
C LEU A 80 14.46 -1.54 -1.49
N ILE A 81 14.18 -0.47 -2.24
CA ILE A 81 14.25 -0.46 -3.71
C ILE A 81 15.66 -0.83 -4.20
N LYS A 82 16.69 -0.27 -3.57
CA LYS A 82 18.09 -0.59 -3.85
C LYS A 82 18.43 -2.06 -3.58
N SER A 83 17.90 -2.62 -2.49
CA SER A 83 18.09 -4.03 -2.16
C SER A 83 17.41 -4.95 -3.18
N LEU A 84 16.17 -4.61 -3.58
CA LEU A 84 15.44 -5.33 -4.62
C LEU A 84 16.13 -5.24 -5.98
N SER A 85 16.67 -4.07 -6.36
CA SER A 85 17.44 -3.90 -7.60
C SER A 85 18.65 -4.84 -7.66
N LYS A 86 19.35 -5.02 -6.53
CA LYS A 86 20.48 -5.96 -6.43
C LYS A 86 20.02 -7.42 -6.56
N LEU A 87 18.95 -7.80 -5.85
CA LEU A 87 18.43 -9.17 -5.86
C LEU A 87 17.85 -9.57 -7.22
N ALA A 88 17.20 -8.63 -7.91
CA ALA A 88 16.64 -8.86 -9.24
C ALA A 88 17.70 -8.76 -10.36
N HIS A 89 18.94 -8.37 -10.04
CA HIS A 89 19.99 -8.05 -11.01
C HIS A 89 19.56 -7.04 -12.09
N GLU A 90 18.59 -6.19 -11.77
CA GLU A 90 17.94 -5.27 -12.71
C GLU A 90 18.25 -3.82 -12.32
N LYS A 91 19.09 -3.17 -13.13
CA LYS A 91 19.55 -1.79 -12.84
C LYS A 91 18.45 -0.76 -13.01
N ASN A 92 17.46 -1.01 -13.87
CA ASN A 92 16.36 -0.07 -14.12
C ASN A 92 15.50 0.17 -12.86
N ILE A 93 15.48 -0.77 -11.92
CA ILE A 93 14.79 -0.61 -10.63
C ILE A 93 15.34 0.57 -9.83
N THR A 94 16.61 0.93 -9.99
CA THR A 94 17.19 2.11 -9.31
C THR A 94 16.52 3.42 -9.74
N GLY A 95 15.98 3.49 -10.97
CA GLY A 95 15.21 4.63 -11.45
C GLY A 95 13.82 4.77 -10.82
N LEU A 96 13.36 3.75 -10.08
CA LEU A 96 12.08 3.77 -9.35
C LEU A 96 12.20 4.35 -7.94
N LYS A 97 13.37 4.88 -7.57
CA LYS A 97 13.54 5.57 -6.29
C LYS A 97 12.58 6.74 -6.18
N ILE A 98 12.06 6.92 -4.97
CA ILE A 98 11.18 8.01 -4.61
C ILE A 98 12.05 9.26 -4.46
N ASP A 99 11.63 10.36 -5.08
CA ASP A 99 12.28 11.67 -4.94
C ASP A 99 12.21 12.17 -3.49
N GLU A 100 13.26 12.85 -3.01
CA GLU A 100 13.36 13.30 -1.62
C GLU A 100 12.35 14.40 -1.27
N GLU A 101 11.82 15.11 -2.27
CA GLU A 101 10.75 16.08 -2.08
C GLU A 101 9.43 15.42 -1.68
N GLY A 102 9.27 14.12 -1.93
CA GLY A 102 8.10 13.35 -1.50
C GLY A 102 6.81 13.73 -2.22
N GLU A 103 6.93 14.23 -3.46
CA GLU A 103 5.79 14.70 -4.24
C GLU A 103 4.98 13.55 -4.85
N MET A 104 3.69 13.82 -5.08
CA MET A 104 2.79 12.91 -5.79
C MET A 104 2.32 13.58 -7.07
N LEU A 105 2.57 12.95 -8.22
CA LEU A 105 2.01 13.42 -9.49
C LEU A 105 0.48 13.23 -9.46
N THR A 106 -0.23 14.33 -9.27
CA THR A 106 -1.69 14.28 -9.08
C THR A 106 -2.49 14.40 -10.37
N ALA A 107 -1.90 14.97 -11.44
CA ALA A 107 -2.51 15.09 -12.76
C ALA A 107 -1.45 15.51 -13.79
N LEU A 108 -1.60 15.03 -15.04
CA LEU A 108 -0.81 15.45 -16.19
C LEU A 108 -1.73 15.47 -17.41
N TYR A 109 -1.87 16.63 -18.05
CA TYR A 109 -2.73 16.80 -19.23
C TYR A 109 -1.99 17.51 -20.35
N SER A 110 -2.25 17.11 -21.60
CA SER A 110 -1.76 17.83 -22.77
C SER A 110 -2.47 19.18 -22.92
N LYS A 111 -1.71 20.26 -23.07
CA LYS A 111 -2.23 21.61 -23.29
C LYS A 111 -2.88 21.78 -24.68
N ILE A 112 -2.61 20.88 -25.62
CA ILE A 112 -2.94 21.07 -27.03
C ILE A 112 -4.43 20.77 -27.35
N ASN A 113 -5.20 20.16 -26.44
CA ASN A 113 -6.63 19.91 -26.63
C ASN A 113 -7.45 19.98 -25.31
N SER A 114 -7.15 20.91 -24.42
CA SER A 114 -7.90 21.05 -23.17
C SER A 114 -8.61 22.39 -23.07
N ILE A 115 -9.95 22.35 -23.07
CA ILE A 115 -10.85 23.47 -22.73
C ILE A 115 -10.51 24.07 -21.34
N LYS A 116 -9.74 23.35 -20.50
CA LYS A 116 -9.25 23.81 -19.18
C LYS A 116 -8.08 24.80 -19.25
N ALA A 117 -7.40 24.95 -20.39
CA ALA A 117 -6.35 25.99 -20.51
C ALA A 117 -6.94 27.42 -20.44
N VAL A 118 -8.26 27.57 -20.64
CA VAL A 118 -8.96 28.86 -20.71
C VAL A 118 -9.69 29.21 -19.40
N LYS A 119 -9.86 28.26 -18.46
CA LYS A 119 -10.49 28.52 -17.15
C LYS A 119 -9.64 27.92 -16.03
N GLU A 120 -9.14 28.77 -15.14
CA GLU A 120 -8.48 28.42 -13.85
C GLU A 120 -9.42 27.72 -12.85
N ASN A 121 -10.40 26.95 -13.32
CA ASN A 121 -11.28 26.20 -12.44
C ASN A 121 -10.54 24.94 -11.98
N LYS A 122 -10.05 24.97 -10.74
CA LYS A 122 -9.50 23.81 -10.01
C LYS A 122 -10.40 22.60 -10.26
N ALA A 123 -9.86 21.57 -10.90
CA ALA A 123 -10.60 20.34 -11.16
C ALA A 123 -11.09 19.76 -9.82
N VAL A 124 -12.41 19.52 -9.72
CA VAL A 124 -13.01 18.86 -8.55
C VAL A 124 -12.52 17.42 -8.54
N ARG A 125 -11.73 17.06 -7.52
CA ARG A 125 -11.15 15.72 -7.40
C ARG A 125 -12.10 14.78 -6.65
N PRO A 126 -12.14 13.49 -7.03
CA PRO A 126 -12.69 12.45 -6.17
C PRO A 126 -11.88 12.41 -4.86
N VAL A 127 -12.56 12.21 -3.73
CA VAL A 127 -11.91 12.27 -2.40
C VAL A 127 -11.20 10.95 -2.07
N THR A 128 -11.55 9.87 -2.77
CA THR A 128 -10.98 8.55 -2.53
C THR A 128 -9.76 8.26 -3.43
N PRO A 129 -8.62 7.85 -2.87
CA PRO A 129 -7.48 7.37 -3.66
C PRO A 129 -7.86 6.11 -4.44
N LEU A 130 -7.35 5.95 -5.67
CA LEU A 130 -7.56 4.75 -6.49
C LEU A 130 -7.08 3.44 -5.81
N SER A 131 -6.20 3.55 -4.81
CA SER A 131 -5.60 2.44 -4.07
C SER A 131 -6.42 1.92 -2.89
N GLN A 132 -7.60 2.48 -2.61
CA GLN A 132 -8.50 2.05 -1.53
C GLN A 132 -9.94 1.98 -2.04
N SER A 133 -10.29 0.96 -2.81
CA SER A 133 -11.68 0.70 -3.18
C SER A 133 -12.43 0.02 -2.02
N SER A 134 -12.82 0.79 -1.00
CA SER A 134 -13.77 0.36 0.05
C SER A 134 -15.23 0.74 -0.28
N LEU A 135 -15.56 0.88 -1.57
CA LEU A 135 -16.84 1.42 -2.09
C LEU A 135 -18.06 0.50 -1.92
N PHE A 136 -17.94 -0.62 -1.19
CA PHE A 136 -18.99 -1.64 -1.08
C PHE A 136 -19.53 -1.87 0.34
N THR A 137 -19.10 -1.10 1.35
CA THR A 137 -19.52 -1.38 2.75
C THR A 137 -20.69 -0.55 3.26
N GLY A 138 -21.18 0.42 2.48
CA GLY A 138 -22.45 1.11 2.76
C GLY A 138 -22.44 1.93 4.05
N SER A 139 -21.25 2.36 4.49
CA SER A 139 -21.12 3.12 5.74
C SER A 139 -21.58 4.58 5.55
N LYS A 140 -22.23 5.17 6.55
CA LYS A 140 -22.77 6.56 6.47
C LYS A 140 -21.70 7.65 6.31
N GLN A 141 -20.40 7.31 6.39
CA GLN A 141 -19.27 8.23 6.20
C GLN A 141 -18.57 8.05 4.84
N GLU A 142 -19.05 7.16 3.97
CA GLU A 142 -18.50 6.96 2.62
C GLU A 142 -19.10 7.96 1.61
N PRO A 143 -18.27 8.52 0.70
CA PRO A 143 -18.76 9.33 -0.41
C PRO A 143 -19.59 8.47 -1.39
N ASP A 144 -20.73 9.00 -1.83
CA ASP A 144 -21.70 8.30 -2.71
C ASP A 144 -21.08 7.88 -4.06
N MET A 145 -21.24 6.60 -4.41
CA MET A 145 -20.72 5.97 -5.63
C MET A 145 -21.18 6.70 -6.90
N MET A 146 -22.44 7.15 -6.95
CA MET A 146 -22.98 7.85 -8.12
C MET A 146 -22.30 9.21 -8.31
N SER A 147 -22.03 9.91 -7.20
CA SER A 147 -21.30 11.18 -7.21
C SER A 147 -19.82 11.02 -7.61
N GLU A 148 -19.16 9.94 -7.17
CA GLU A 148 -17.77 9.64 -7.52
C GLU A 148 -17.63 9.23 -9.00
N ASN A 149 -18.56 8.41 -9.53
CA ASN A 149 -18.58 8.05 -10.96
C ASN A 149 -18.82 9.27 -11.87
N LYS A 150 -19.70 10.20 -11.46
CA LYS A 150 -19.90 11.44 -12.22
C LYS A 150 -18.63 12.29 -12.28
N LYS A 151 -17.86 12.36 -11.18
CA LYS A 151 -16.56 13.06 -11.17
C LYS A 151 -15.52 12.38 -12.07
N ARG A 152 -15.55 11.05 -12.20
CA ARG A 152 -14.69 10.29 -13.13
C ARG A 152 -15.05 10.56 -14.60
N ASN A 153 -16.34 10.59 -14.94
CA ASN A 153 -16.82 10.76 -16.32
C ASN A 153 -16.73 12.19 -16.86
N ILE A 154 -16.34 13.18 -16.05
CA ILE A 154 -16.05 14.56 -16.51
C ILE A 154 -14.62 14.66 -17.12
N VAL A 155 -13.94 13.52 -17.28
CA VAL A 155 -12.61 13.40 -17.89
C VAL A 155 -12.72 12.53 -19.15
N LEU A 156 -13.49 12.99 -20.13
CA LEU A 156 -13.39 12.64 -21.55
C LEU A 156 -13.62 13.93 -22.34
#